data_AF-A0A962T4A0-F1
#
_entry.id   AF-A0A962T4A0-F1
#
_cell.length_a   1.000
_cell.length_b   1.000
_cell.length_c   1.000
_cell.angle_alpha   90.00
_cell.angle_beta   90.00
_cell.angle_gamma   90.00
#
_symmetry.space_group_name_H-M   'P 1'
#
loop_
_entity.id
_entity.type
_entity.pdbx_description
1 polymer ?
#
loop_
_entity_poly.entity_id
_entity_poly.type
_entity_poly.pdbx_seq_one_letter_code
_entity_poly.pdbx_strand_id
1 'polypeptide(L)'
;YIVLGIAIGPYGFRWIDNAAAIEEMAQVGIMFLLFLLGLDLSPQRLLQMLRKATLITFGTSLVFAMIGAGVARLFGYTLRECLLIGAAMTFSSTIIGLKLLPTRTLHHQHTGEIIISILLLQDLLAIAILLLIEGLGGRGSSLQGLGLLIVTLPMLLGFAFLASRYVLIPLIHKFDKIREYIFLVAIGWCLCISQIAALLGLSYAIGAFIGGVALAASPIALYIAESLKPLRDFFLVLFFFSLGAGFDLGMLSTVFLPTLVLGVLLMGIKPWVFRGFLQWAGERPRIAMEVGVRLGQVSEFSLLIAVLAQQNELISREASYLVQATTLLTFIASTYYLVLTYPTPVAISDSLRRD
;
A
#
# COMPACT_ATOMS: atom_id res chain seq x y z
N TYR A 1 -8.16 -14.88 -3.91
CA TYR A 1 -7.86 -14.93 -2.46
C TYR A 1 -8.96 -14.32 -1.62
N ILE A 2 -9.33 -13.06 -1.85
CA ILE A 2 -10.37 -12.38 -1.06
C ILE A 2 -11.71 -13.11 -1.15
N VAL A 3 -12.17 -13.46 -2.35
CA VAL A 3 -13.40 -14.26 -2.56
C VAL A 3 -13.34 -15.62 -1.83
N LEU A 4 -12.17 -16.28 -1.84
CA LEU A 4 -11.99 -17.53 -1.08
C LEU A 4 -12.06 -17.27 0.43
N GLY A 5 -11.50 -16.16 0.91
CA GLY A 5 -11.64 -15.73 2.30
C GLY A 5 -13.11 -15.53 2.68
N ILE A 6 -13.86 -14.79 1.86
CA ILE A 6 -15.30 -14.56 2.08
C ILE A 6 -16.06 -15.89 2.10
N ALA A 7 -15.77 -16.78 1.15
CA ALA A 7 -16.45 -18.06 1.03
C ALA A 7 -16.11 -19.03 2.17
N ILE A 8 -14.85 -19.15 2.57
CA ILE A 8 -14.38 -20.17 3.53
C ILE A 8 -14.43 -19.64 4.98
N GLY A 9 -14.38 -18.32 5.15
CA GLY A 9 -14.34 -17.66 6.45
C GLY A 9 -15.65 -17.71 7.24
N PRO A 10 -15.66 -17.10 8.44
CA PRO A 10 -16.78 -17.18 9.39
C PRO A 10 -18.14 -16.68 8.87
N TYR A 11 -18.13 -15.78 7.89
CA TYR A 11 -19.33 -15.21 7.30
C TYR A 11 -19.82 -15.96 6.04
N GLY A 12 -19.04 -16.92 5.53
CA GLY A 12 -19.39 -17.80 4.42
C GLY A 12 -19.78 -19.21 4.90
N PHE A 13 -19.01 -20.22 4.46
CA PHE A 13 -19.18 -21.64 4.78
C PHE A 13 -18.70 -22.03 6.18
N ARG A 14 -18.01 -21.14 6.92
CA ARG A 14 -17.51 -21.39 8.29
C ARG A 14 -16.62 -22.63 8.39
N TRP A 15 -15.70 -22.79 7.46
CA TRP A 15 -14.69 -23.85 7.55
C TRP A 15 -13.48 -23.43 8.37
N ILE A 16 -13.29 -22.12 8.53
CA ILE A 16 -12.27 -21.55 9.41
C ILE A 16 -12.96 -20.61 10.40
N ASP A 17 -13.03 -21.05 11.65
CA ASP A 17 -13.68 -20.30 12.73
C ASP A 17 -12.73 -19.33 13.42
N ASN A 18 -11.41 -19.58 13.36
CA ASN A 18 -10.42 -18.78 14.08
C ASN A 18 -9.86 -17.63 13.22
N ALA A 19 -10.64 -16.55 13.11
CA ALA A 19 -10.24 -15.34 12.40
C ALA A 19 -8.99 -14.66 13.01
N ALA A 20 -8.75 -14.81 14.32
CA ALA A 20 -7.63 -14.20 15.02
C ALA A 20 -6.27 -14.74 14.53
N ALA A 21 -6.16 -16.06 14.34
CA ALA A 21 -4.94 -16.66 13.81
C ALA A 21 -4.62 -16.18 12.37
N ILE A 22 -5.66 -15.89 11.58
CA ILE A 22 -5.48 -15.38 10.22
C ILE A 22 -5.05 -13.91 10.26
N GLU A 23 -5.58 -13.12 11.19
CA GLU A 23 -5.20 -11.72 11.40
C GLU A 23 -3.73 -11.58 11.84
N GLU A 24 -3.23 -12.44 12.73
CA GLU A 24 -1.82 -12.48 13.11
C GLU A 24 -0.91 -12.79 11.91
N MET A 25 -1.29 -13.74 11.05
CA MET A 25 -0.55 -14.04 9.81
C MET A 25 -0.57 -12.86 8.82
N ALA A 26 -1.67 -12.11 8.78
CA ALA A 26 -1.81 -10.92 7.96
C ALA A 26 -0.85 -9.80 8.41
N GLN A 27 -0.63 -9.64 9.72
CA GLN A 27 0.35 -8.68 10.26
C GLN A 27 1.78 -8.98 9.80
N VAL A 28 2.15 -10.26 9.71
CA VAL A 28 3.47 -10.66 9.16
C VAL A 28 3.62 -10.25 7.69
N GLY A 29 2.55 -10.34 6.90
CA GLY A 29 2.53 -9.84 5.53
C GLY A 29 2.74 -8.34 5.43
N ILE A 30 2.10 -7.57 6.30
CA ILE A 30 2.29 -6.11 6.38
C ILE A 30 3.73 -5.78 6.77
N MET A 31 4.32 -6.49 7.73
CA MET A 31 5.73 -6.29 8.11
C MET A 31 6.65 -6.49 6.91
N PHE A 32 6.58 -7.62 6.21
CA PHE A 32 7.45 -7.86 5.05
C PHE A 32 7.17 -6.87 3.92
N LEU A 33 5.92 -6.50 3.68
CA LEU A 33 5.57 -5.48 2.67
C LEU A 33 6.28 -4.16 2.96
N LEU A 34 6.17 -3.66 4.19
CA LEU A 34 6.76 -2.39 4.60
C LEU A 34 8.27 -2.46 4.72
N PHE A 35 8.84 -3.60 5.10
CA PHE A 35 10.29 -3.81 5.09
C PHE A 35 10.86 -3.73 3.68
N LEU A 36 10.26 -4.45 2.72
CA LEU A 36 10.71 -4.41 1.32
C LEU A 36 10.53 -3.02 0.72
N LEU A 37 9.43 -2.35 1.05
CA LEU A 37 9.21 -0.96 0.65
C LEU A 37 10.30 -0.04 1.23
N GLY A 38 10.65 -0.22 2.51
CA GLY A 38 11.75 0.50 3.13
C GLY A 38 13.09 0.30 2.43
N LEU A 39 13.38 -0.91 1.95
CA LEU A 39 14.60 -1.23 1.17
C LEU A 39 14.64 -0.53 -0.19
N ASP A 40 13.49 -0.34 -0.84
CA ASP A 40 13.39 0.32 -2.15
C ASP A 40 13.60 1.84 -2.07
N LEU A 41 13.51 2.43 -0.87
CA LEU A 41 13.73 3.86 -0.61
C LEU A 41 15.21 4.23 -0.55
N SER A 42 15.91 4.12 -1.67
CA SER A 42 17.26 4.71 -1.76
C SER A 42 17.15 6.25 -1.77
N PRO A 43 17.87 6.98 -0.87
CA PRO A 43 17.75 8.43 -0.75
C PRO A 43 18.04 9.19 -2.04
N GLN A 44 18.94 8.64 -2.87
CA GLN A 44 19.35 9.23 -4.15
C GLN A 44 18.27 9.12 -5.23
N ARG A 45 17.60 7.96 -5.35
CA ARG A 45 16.49 7.79 -6.30
C ARG A 45 15.29 8.64 -5.90
N LEU A 46 14.99 8.68 -4.61
CA LEU A 46 13.90 9.51 -4.09
C LEU A 46 14.10 10.99 -4.47
N LEU A 47 15.28 11.56 -4.26
CA LEU A 47 15.55 12.97 -4.57
C LEU A 47 15.41 13.31 -6.06
N GLN A 48 15.84 12.40 -6.94
CA GLN A 48 15.75 12.61 -8.39
C GLN A 48 14.31 12.52 -8.90
N MET A 49 13.51 11.60 -8.33
CA MET A 49 12.12 11.35 -8.73
C MET A 49 11.15 12.40 -8.16
N LEU A 50 11.45 12.95 -6.98
CA LEU A 50 10.69 14.04 -6.36
C LEU A 50 10.64 15.32 -7.21
N ARG A 51 11.54 15.54 -8.17
CA ARG A 51 11.50 16.78 -8.97
C ARG A 51 10.48 16.77 -10.11
N LYS A 52 10.13 15.60 -10.65
CA LYS A 52 9.29 15.50 -11.87
C LYS A 52 7.86 15.04 -11.60
N ALA A 53 7.63 14.15 -10.63
CA ALA A 53 6.31 13.55 -10.39
C ALA A 53 5.58 14.08 -9.15
N THR A 54 6.24 14.87 -8.29
CA THR A 54 5.66 15.34 -7.01
C THR A 54 4.43 16.18 -7.20
N LEU A 55 4.48 17.22 -8.04
CA LEU A 55 3.34 18.12 -8.18
C LEU A 55 2.11 17.40 -8.77
N ILE A 56 2.34 16.48 -9.71
CA ILE A 56 1.31 15.61 -10.29
C ILE A 56 0.74 14.69 -9.21
N THR A 57 1.59 14.01 -8.45
CA THR A 57 1.16 13.02 -7.46
C THR A 57 0.42 13.70 -6.31
N PHE A 58 0.94 14.77 -5.74
CA PHE A 58 0.26 15.52 -4.67
C PHE A 58 -1.04 16.18 -5.15
N GLY A 59 -1.03 16.76 -6.36
CA GLY A 59 -2.22 17.39 -6.94
C GLY A 59 -3.35 16.39 -7.18
N THR A 60 -3.05 15.27 -7.84
CA THR A 60 -4.01 14.19 -8.08
C THR A 60 -4.50 13.58 -6.76
N SER A 61 -3.58 13.32 -5.82
CA SER A 61 -3.90 12.80 -4.49
C SER A 61 -4.86 13.69 -3.71
N LEU A 62 -4.62 15.00 -3.71
CA LEU A 62 -5.50 15.96 -3.04
C LEU A 62 -6.90 15.94 -3.65
N VAL A 63 -7.02 15.91 -4.98
CA VAL A 63 -8.32 15.84 -5.66
C VAL A 63 -9.06 14.56 -5.28
N PHE A 64 -8.39 13.40 -5.27
CA PHE A 64 -9.02 12.13 -4.90
C PHE A 64 -9.41 12.09 -3.43
N ALA A 65 -8.59 12.67 -2.55
CA ALA A 65 -8.92 12.80 -1.14
C ALA A 65 -10.16 13.66 -0.92
N MET A 66 -10.27 14.79 -1.63
CA MET A 66 -11.45 15.66 -1.57
C MET A 66 -12.71 14.97 -2.09
N ILE A 67 -12.60 14.21 -3.18
CA ILE A 67 -13.73 13.43 -3.71
C ILE A 67 -14.17 12.36 -2.70
N GLY A 68 -13.24 11.57 -2.18
CA GLY A 68 -13.55 10.52 -1.20
C GLY A 68 -14.16 11.08 0.08
N ALA A 69 -13.60 12.17 0.61
CA ALA A 69 -14.14 12.86 1.78
C ALA A 69 -15.51 13.49 1.51
N GLY A 70 -15.72 14.07 0.32
CA GLY A 70 -17.01 14.65 -0.09
C GLY A 70 -18.12 13.62 -0.18
N VAL A 71 -17.84 12.46 -0.80
CA VAL A 71 -18.78 11.33 -0.85
C VAL A 71 -19.06 10.81 0.55
N ALA A 72 -18.03 10.57 1.38
CA ALA A 72 -18.24 10.13 2.76
C ALA A 72 -19.11 11.12 3.54
N ARG A 73 -18.89 12.43 3.36
CA ARG A 73 -19.68 13.46 4.04
C ARG A 73 -21.16 13.43 3.64
N LEU A 74 -21.45 13.13 2.37
CA LEU A 74 -22.81 12.98 1.84
C LEU A 74 -23.57 11.82 2.51
N PHE A 75 -22.86 10.75 2.86
CA PHE A 75 -23.41 9.57 3.53
C PHE A 75 -23.37 9.67 5.07
N GLY A 76 -23.08 10.85 5.62
CA GLY A 76 -23.24 11.11 7.06
C GLY A 76 -22.08 10.67 7.95
N TYR A 77 -20.95 10.25 7.37
CA TYR A 77 -19.74 9.95 8.14
C TYR A 77 -19.19 11.20 8.85
N THR A 78 -18.54 10.99 9.99
CA THR A 78 -17.94 12.06 10.78
C THR A 78 -16.79 12.74 10.01
N LEU A 79 -16.41 13.96 10.40
CA LEU A 79 -15.31 14.67 9.73
C LEU A 79 -14.00 13.87 9.74
N ARG A 80 -13.69 13.18 10.85
CA ARG A 80 -12.49 12.34 10.98
C ARG A 80 -12.53 11.16 10.00
N GLU A 81 -13.67 10.48 9.91
CA GLU A 81 -13.88 9.40 8.95
C GLU A 81 -13.80 9.89 7.51
N CYS A 82 -14.38 11.05 7.19
CA CYS A 82 -14.31 11.63 5.86
C CYS A 82 -12.86 11.88 5.42
N LEU A 83 -12.03 12.44 6.31
CA LEU A 83 -10.61 12.68 6.02
C LEU A 83 -9.85 11.37 5.81
N LEU A 84 -10.08 10.35 6.64
CA LEU A 84 -9.41 9.05 6.52
C LEU A 84 -9.89 8.24 5.32
N ILE A 85 -11.19 8.25 5.02
CA ILE A 85 -11.74 7.65 3.79
C ILE A 85 -11.16 8.35 2.57
N GLY A 86 -11.16 9.69 2.54
CA GLY A 86 -10.53 10.47 1.47
C GLY A 86 -9.06 10.12 1.28
N ALA A 87 -8.28 10.13 2.36
CA ALA A 87 -6.87 9.73 2.35
C ALA A 87 -6.70 8.32 1.77
N ALA A 88 -7.50 7.34 2.20
CA ALA A 88 -7.45 5.98 1.67
C ALA A 88 -7.77 5.90 0.17
N MET A 89 -8.68 6.74 -0.36
CA MET A 89 -9.06 6.70 -1.78
C MET A 89 -8.01 7.25 -2.76
N THR A 90 -6.99 7.93 -2.23
CA THR A 90 -5.89 8.52 -3.00
C THR A 90 -5.09 7.50 -3.79
N PHE A 91 -4.80 6.36 -3.17
CA PHE A 91 -3.78 5.43 -3.64
C PHE A 91 -4.24 4.60 -4.84
N SER A 92 -3.28 4.18 -5.65
CA SER A 92 -3.47 3.28 -6.79
C SER A 92 -2.67 1.99 -6.57
N SER A 93 -3.13 0.86 -7.09
CA SER A 93 -2.43 -0.42 -6.90
C SER A 93 -1.24 -0.59 -7.85
N THR A 94 -0.07 -0.87 -7.28
CA THR A 94 1.17 -1.16 -8.00
C THR A 94 1.08 -2.47 -8.78
N ILE A 95 0.39 -3.47 -8.22
CA ILE A 95 0.20 -4.78 -8.87
C ILE A 95 -0.57 -4.61 -10.18
N ILE A 96 -1.70 -3.91 -10.16
CA ILE A 96 -2.56 -3.74 -11.34
C ILE A 96 -1.92 -2.76 -12.34
N GLY A 97 -1.32 -1.67 -11.86
CA GLY A 97 -0.73 -0.64 -12.72
C GLY A 97 0.48 -1.12 -13.53
N LEU A 98 1.37 -1.92 -12.91
CA LEU A 98 2.62 -2.34 -13.54
C LEU A 98 2.63 -3.78 -14.05
N LYS A 99 2.05 -4.77 -13.34
CA LYS A 99 2.11 -6.17 -13.81
C LYS A 99 1.23 -6.39 -15.06
N LEU A 100 0.25 -5.54 -15.30
CA LEU A 100 -0.59 -5.58 -16.51
C LEU A 100 -0.05 -4.69 -17.63
N LEU A 101 1.10 -4.02 -17.44
CA LEU A 101 1.74 -3.23 -18.48
C LEU A 101 2.68 -4.15 -19.31
N PRO A 102 2.54 -4.18 -20.66
CA PRO A 102 3.46 -4.92 -21.51
C PRO A 102 4.88 -4.37 -21.41
N THR A 103 5.90 -5.24 -21.41
CA THR A 103 7.28 -4.83 -21.11
C THR A 103 8.13 -4.50 -22.33
N ARG A 104 7.70 -4.89 -23.55
CA ARG A 104 8.59 -4.90 -24.72
C ARG A 104 8.56 -3.68 -25.66
N THR A 105 7.66 -2.70 -25.51
CA THR A 105 7.63 -1.53 -26.41
C THR A 105 8.16 -0.24 -25.75
N LEU A 106 8.89 0.59 -26.51
CA LEU A 106 9.45 1.87 -26.03
C LEU A 106 8.38 2.79 -25.41
N HIS A 107 7.17 2.79 -25.95
CA HIS A 107 6.06 3.57 -25.40
C HIS A 107 5.60 3.04 -24.03
N HIS A 108 5.60 1.72 -23.85
CA HIS A 108 5.29 1.12 -22.55
C HIS A 108 6.44 1.29 -21.55
N GLN A 109 7.69 1.45 -22.01
CA GLN A 109 8.82 1.83 -21.14
C GLN A 109 8.61 3.23 -20.54
N HIS A 110 8.32 4.26 -21.36
CA HIS A 110 8.04 5.62 -20.84
C HIS A 110 6.78 5.66 -19.96
N THR A 111 5.72 4.98 -20.38
CA THR A 111 4.48 4.86 -19.59
C THR A 111 4.75 4.20 -18.24
N GLY A 112 5.57 3.14 -18.22
CA GLY A 112 5.99 2.44 -17.01
C GLY A 112 6.81 3.33 -16.09
N GLU A 113 7.75 4.12 -16.61
CA GLU A 113 8.54 5.08 -15.81
C GLU A 113 7.65 6.13 -15.11
N ILE A 114 6.64 6.67 -15.80
CA ILE A 114 5.67 7.59 -15.21
C ILE A 114 4.86 6.88 -14.10
N ILE A 115 4.32 5.71 -14.39
CA ILE A 115 3.51 4.92 -13.44
C ILE A 115 4.34 4.59 -12.19
N ILE A 116 5.58 4.09 -12.34
CA ILE A 116 6.50 3.81 -11.24
C ILE A 116 6.72 5.07 -10.40
N SER A 117 6.96 6.21 -11.05
CA SER A 117 7.24 7.47 -10.34
C SER A 117 6.06 7.96 -9.51
N ILE A 118 4.84 7.85 -10.04
CA ILE A 118 3.62 8.20 -9.30
C ILE A 118 3.39 7.23 -8.15
N LEU A 119 3.46 5.91 -8.42
CA LEU A 119 3.21 4.87 -7.42
C LEU A 119 4.19 4.95 -6.25
N LEU A 120 5.49 5.14 -6.51
CA LEU A 120 6.47 5.27 -5.42
C LEU A 120 6.18 6.47 -4.51
N LEU A 121 5.76 7.59 -5.07
CA LEU A 121 5.37 8.76 -4.28
C LEU A 121 4.04 8.54 -3.54
N GLN A 122 3.10 7.81 -4.14
CA GLN A 122 1.87 7.40 -3.47
C GLN A 122 2.14 6.44 -2.31
N ASP A 123 3.03 5.47 -2.48
CA ASP A 123 3.41 4.52 -1.42
C ASP A 123 4.07 5.26 -0.24
N LEU A 124 4.89 6.28 -0.51
CA LEU A 124 5.44 7.16 0.52
C LEU A 124 4.37 7.97 1.26
N LEU A 125 3.39 8.51 0.54
CA LEU A 125 2.23 9.18 1.15
C LEU A 125 1.41 8.21 2.00
N ALA A 126 1.24 6.97 1.55
CA ALA A 126 0.53 5.93 2.29
C ALA A 126 1.25 5.63 3.61
N ILE A 127 2.58 5.46 3.58
CA ILE A 127 3.38 5.29 4.80
C ILE A 127 3.20 6.48 5.74
N ALA A 128 3.30 7.70 5.23
CA ALA A 128 3.13 8.90 6.07
C ALA A 128 1.75 8.92 6.75
N ILE A 129 0.70 8.49 6.06
CA ILE A 129 -0.66 8.36 6.62
C ILE A 129 -0.75 7.22 7.63
N LEU A 130 -0.12 6.08 7.38
CA LEU A 130 -0.06 4.95 8.32
C LEU A 130 0.64 5.37 9.64
N LEU A 131 1.78 6.07 9.54
CA LEU A 131 2.50 6.62 10.68
C LEU A 131 1.63 7.62 11.46
N LEU A 132 0.88 8.47 10.75
CA LEU A 132 -0.02 9.44 11.38
C LEU A 132 -1.16 8.74 12.12
N ILE A 133 -1.76 7.70 11.54
CA ILE A 133 -2.83 6.90 12.16
C ILE A 133 -2.35 6.30 13.47
N GLU A 134 -1.16 5.69 13.50
CA GLU A 134 -0.62 5.12 14.73
C GLU A 134 -0.31 6.18 15.80
N GLY A 135 0.18 7.35 15.39
CA GLY A 135 0.41 8.47 16.31
C GLY A 135 -0.86 9.04 16.93
N LEU A 136 -1.96 9.02 16.18
CA LEU A 136 -3.27 9.50 16.62
C LEU A 136 -4.04 8.45 17.43
N GLY A 137 -3.75 7.16 17.21
CA GLY A 137 -4.43 6.00 17.81
C GLY A 137 -3.99 5.62 19.23
N GLY A 138 -2.96 6.28 19.78
CA GLY A 138 -2.46 5.98 21.12
C GLY A 138 -3.47 6.29 22.23
N ARG A 139 -3.54 5.43 23.26
CA ARG A 139 -4.41 5.53 24.45
C ARG A 139 -4.14 6.72 25.39
N GLY A 140 -3.49 7.79 24.89
CA GLY A 140 -3.21 9.03 25.63
C GLY A 140 -3.87 10.25 24.97
N SER A 141 -3.70 11.43 25.56
CA SER A 141 -4.09 12.67 24.86
C SER A 141 -3.36 12.74 23.51
N SER A 142 -4.05 13.14 22.43
CA SER A 142 -3.47 13.14 21.06
C SER A 142 -2.14 13.90 20.97
N LEU A 143 -1.90 14.86 21.87
CA LEU A 143 -0.64 15.60 21.99
C LEU A 143 0.50 14.78 22.62
N GLN A 144 0.20 13.91 23.60
CA GLN A 144 1.19 12.99 24.17
C GLN A 144 1.54 11.87 23.20
N GLY A 145 0.56 11.32 22.47
CA GLY A 145 0.79 10.30 21.44
C GLY A 145 1.69 10.82 20.32
N LEU A 146 1.39 12.01 19.80
CA LEU A 146 2.23 12.68 18.80
C LEU A 146 3.61 13.07 19.36
N GLY A 147 3.69 13.55 20.61
CA GLY A 147 4.95 13.88 21.27
C GLY A 147 5.86 12.67 21.46
N LEU A 148 5.29 11.52 21.83
CA LEU A 148 6.01 10.25 21.91
C LEU A 148 6.57 9.87 20.54
N LEU A 149 5.76 9.96 19.48
CA LEU A 149 6.15 9.58 18.12
C LEU A 149 7.26 10.47 17.54
N ILE A 150 7.24 11.77 17.84
CA ILE A 150 8.31 12.71 17.47
C ILE A 150 9.67 12.34 18.08
N VAL A 151 9.68 11.67 19.24
CA VAL A 151 10.92 11.25 19.92
C VAL A 151 11.29 9.82 19.59
N THR A 152 10.34 8.88 19.64
CA THR A 152 10.59 7.45 19.45
C THR A 152 10.95 7.12 18.01
N LEU A 153 10.34 7.79 17.02
CA LEU A 153 10.62 7.50 15.61
C LEU A 153 12.06 7.88 15.22
N PRO A 154 12.59 9.10 15.49
CA PRO A 154 13.99 9.41 15.22
C PRO A 154 14.96 8.59 16.05
N MET A 155 14.61 8.27 17.30
CA MET A 155 15.43 7.43 18.16
C MET A 155 15.58 6.01 17.58
N LEU A 156 14.46 5.39 17.18
CA LEU A 156 14.45 4.07 16.57
C LEU A 156 15.16 4.08 15.22
N LEU A 157 14.96 5.11 14.40
CA LEU A 157 15.63 5.27 13.11
C LEU A 157 17.16 5.45 13.30
N GLY A 158 17.58 6.26 14.26
CA GLY A 158 18.98 6.43 14.62
C GLY A 158 19.60 5.12 15.12
N PHE A 159 18.92 4.43 16.03
CA PHE A 159 19.35 3.12 16.52
C PHE A 159 19.46 2.10 15.38
N ALA A 160 18.43 1.96 14.54
CA ALA A 160 18.41 1.04 13.42
C ALA A 160 19.53 1.37 12.41
N PHE A 161 19.78 2.65 12.13
CA PHE A 161 20.87 3.06 11.24
C PHE A 161 22.25 2.73 11.83
N LEU A 162 22.48 3.00 13.12
CA LEU A 162 23.73 2.67 13.79
C LEU A 162 23.94 1.15 13.87
N ALA A 163 22.92 0.40 14.29
CA ALA A 163 22.99 -1.05 14.39
C ALA A 163 23.15 -1.72 13.01
N SER A 164 22.48 -1.21 11.98
CA SER A 164 22.68 -1.62 10.58
C SER A 164 24.14 -1.43 10.17
N ARG A 165 24.69 -0.23 10.41
CA ARG A 165 26.06 0.13 10.01
C ARG A 165 27.16 -0.61 10.76
N TYR A 166 27.02 -0.77 12.08
CA TYR A 166 28.09 -1.30 12.94
C TYR A 166 27.94 -2.79 13.26
N VAL A 167 26.74 -3.36 13.16
CA VAL A 167 26.50 -4.77 13.49
C VAL A 167 26.11 -5.54 12.24
N LEU A 168 25.05 -5.10 11.55
CA LEU A 168 24.46 -5.90 10.46
C LEU A 168 25.37 -5.97 9.23
N ILE A 169 25.86 -4.84 8.73
CA ILE A 169 26.72 -4.78 7.53
C ILE A 169 28.02 -5.58 7.74
N PRO A 170 28.77 -5.42 8.85
CA PRO A 170 29.94 -6.25 9.13
C PRO A 170 29.61 -7.75 9.22
N LEU A 171 28.46 -8.10 9.82
CA LEU A 171 28.02 -9.48 9.93
C LEU A 171 27.70 -10.08 8.56
N ILE A 172 27.06 -9.32 7.66
CA ILE A 172 26.77 -9.76 6.30
C ILE A 172 28.07 -9.92 5.50
N HIS A 173 29.01 -8.97 5.60
CA HIS A 173 30.31 -9.09 4.93
C HIS A 173 31.13 -10.28 5.40
N LYS A 174 31.05 -10.64 6.69
CA LYS A 174 31.80 -11.77 7.24
C LYS A 174 31.37 -13.13 6.69
N PHE A 175 30.10 -13.25 6.28
CA PHE A 175 29.48 -14.51 5.86
C PHE A 175 28.84 -14.40 4.46
N ASP A 176 29.32 -13.47 3.64
CA ASP A 176 28.76 -13.14 2.31
C ASP A 176 28.84 -14.29 1.29
N LYS A 177 29.66 -15.30 1.56
CA LYS A 177 29.80 -16.50 0.73
C LYS A 177 28.54 -17.39 0.71
N ILE A 178 27.70 -17.34 1.75
CA ILE A 178 26.50 -18.18 1.88
C ILE A 178 25.26 -17.30 1.71
N ARG A 179 24.55 -17.48 0.60
CA ARG A 179 23.39 -16.67 0.21
C ARG A 179 22.23 -16.80 1.19
N GLU A 180 22.05 -18.00 1.72
CA GLU A 180 21.03 -18.36 2.72
C GLU A 180 21.24 -17.60 4.04
N TYR A 181 22.50 -17.30 4.39
CA TYR A 181 22.83 -16.55 5.59
C TYR A 181 22.32 -15.11 5.50
N ILE A 182 22.54 -14.45 4.36
CA ILE A 182 22.07 -13.07 4.12
C ILE A 182 20.55 -13.01 4.25
N PHE A 183 19.84 -14.00 3.70
CA PHE A 183 18.39 -14.11 3.79
C PHE A 183 17.91 -14.24 5.25
N LEU A 184 18.49 -15.16 6.02
CA LEU A 184 18.13 -15.35 7.43
C LEU A 184 18.43 -14.13 8.29
N VAL A 185 19.58 -13.48 8.06
CA VAL A 185 19.97 -12.25 8.76
C VAL A 185 19.03 -11.09 8.43
N ALA A 186 18.60 -10.95 7.17
CA ALA A 186 17.64 -9.93 6.78
C ALA A 186 16.26 -10.14 7.44
N ILE A 187 15.77 -11.38 7.52
CA ILE A 187 14.53 -11.70 8.25
C ILE A 187 14.69 -11.41 9.73
N GLY A 188 15.78 -11.87 10.34
CA GLY A 188 16.08 -11.63 11.74
C GLY A 188 16.16 -10.13 12.07
N TRP A 189 16.77 -9.34 11.18
CA TRP A 189 16.81 -7.89 11.29
C TRP A 189 15.42 -7.25 11.22
N CYS A 190 14.63 -7.61 10.21
CA CYS A 190 13.25 -7.13 10.07
C CYS A 190 12.44 -7.39 11.33
N LEU A 191 12.43 -8.63 11.82
CA LEU A 191 11.68 -9.03 13.02
C LEU A 191 12.24 -8.38 14.28
N CYS A 192 13.56 -8.23 14.41
CA CYS A 192 14.18 -7.61 15.58
C CYS A 192 13.82 -6.13 15.69
N ILE A 193 13.93 -5.35 14.62
CA ILE A 193 13.54 -3.92 14.65
C ILE A 193 12.02 -3.79 14.83
N SER A 194 11.22 -4.66 14.24
CA SER A 194 9.76 -4.72 14.47
C SER A 194 9.43 -4.94 15.95
N GLN A 195 10.11 -5.88 16.60
CA GLN A 195 9.92 -6.17 18.02
C GLN A 195 10.37 -4.99 18.90
N ILE A 196 11.49 -4.35 18.59
CA ILE A 196 11.96 -3.16 19.33
C ILE A 196 10.96 -2.02 19.17
N ALA A 197 10.40 -1.82 17.98
CA ALA A 197 9.35 -0.82 17.76
C ALA A 197 8.12 -1.08 18.64
N ALA A 198 7.66 -2.33 18.70
CA ALA A 198 6.56 -2.75 19.59
C ALA A 198 6.85 -2.45 21.07
N LEU A 199 8.08 -2.70 21.54
CA LEU A 199 8.50 -2.38 22.90
C LEU A 199 8.53 -0.86 23.19
N LEU A 200 8.76 -0.04 22.16
CA LEU A 200 8.71 1.42 22.24
C LEU A 200 7.29 1.99 22.05
N GLY A 201 6.28 1.13 21.92
CA GLY A 201 4.88 1.52 21.74
C GLY A 201 4.52 1.93 20.30
N LEU A 202 5.36 1.59 19.32
CA LEU A 202 5.09 1.73 17.88
C LEU A 202 4.57 0.39 17.33
N SER A 203 3.92 0.33 16.17
CA SER A 203 3.57 -0.97 15.59
C SER A 203 4.77 -1.73 15.05
N TYR A 204 4.58 -3.04 14.88
CA TYR A 204 5.50 -3.89 14.14
C TYR A 204 5.73 -3.41 12.70
N ALA A 205 4.70 -2.85 12.06
CA ALA A 205 4.74 -2.31 10.71
C ALA A 205 5.73 -1.12 10.59
N ILE A 206 5.73 -0.21 11.57
CA ILE A 206 6.70 0.89 11.63
C ILE A 206 8.13 0.37 11.80
N GLY A 207 8.33 -0.58 12.72
CA GLY A 207 9.66 -1.15 12.93
C GLY A 207 10.20 -1.87 11.69
N ALA A 208 9.35 -2.64 11.00
CA ALA A 208 9.69 -3.25 9.73
C ALA A 208 10.09 -2.20 8.68
N PHE A 209 9.30 -1.14 8.52
CA PHE A 209 9.63 -0.05 7.60
C PHE A 209 10.98 0.61 7.92
N ILE A 210 11.22 0.98 9.18
CA ILE A 210 12.48 1.59 9.61
C ILE A 210 13.66 0.64 9.40
N GLY A 211 13.47 -0.65 9.69
CA GLY A 211 14.47 -1.68 9.45
C GLY A 211 14.88 -1.75 7.97
N GLY A 212 13.91 -1.63 7.06
CA GLY A 212 14.16 -1.57 5.62
C GLY A 212 14.91 -0.30 5.21
N VAL A 213 14.46 0.87 5.67
CA VAL A 213 15.10 2.16 5.39
C VAL A 213 16.56 2.19 5.88
N ALA A 214 16.84 1.60 7.03
CA ALA A 214 18.19 1.49 7.58
C ALA A 214 19.15 0.65 6.71
N LEU A 215 18.61 -0.16 5.79
CA LEU A 215 19.39 -0.97 4.85
C LEU A 215 19.35 -0.46 3.41
N ALA A 216 18.43 0.45 3.07
CA ALA A 216 18.20 0.93 1.70
C ALA A 216 19.43 1.57 1.03
N ALA A 217 20.36 2.14 1.82
CA ALA A 217 21.60 2.72 1.30
C ALA A 217 22.71 1.68 1.03
N SER A 218 22.52 0.42 1.43
CA SER A 218 23.52 -0.64 1.33
C SER A 218 23.54 -1.28 -0.07
N PRO A 219 24.71 -1.65 -0.64
CA PRO A 219 24.79 -2.31 -1.94
C PRO A 219 24.03 -3.64 -2.04
N ILE A 220 23.84 -4.32 -0.91
CA ILE A 220 23.12 -5.60 -0.80
C ILE A 220 21.58 -5.43 -0.71
N ALA A 221 21.06 -4.21 -0.60
CA ALA A 221 19.63 -3.96 -0.42
C ALA A 221 18.78 -4.57 -1.53
N LEU A 222 19.22 -4.43 -2.79
CA LEU A 222 18.53 -5.01 -3.94
C LEU A 222 18.46 -6.54 -3.85
N TYR A 223 19.57 -7.18 -3.50
CA TYR A 223 19.62 -8.63 -3.33
C TYR A 223 18.68 -9.12 -2.21
N ILE A 224 18.65 -8.40 -1.08
CA ILE A 224 17.74 -8.69 0.03
C ILE A 224 16.28 -8.55 -0.41
N ALA A 225 15.95 -7.46 -1.11
CA ALA A 225 14.60 -7.19 -1.60
C ALA A 225 14.13 -8.29 -2.58
N GLU A 226 14.98 -8.71 -3.51
CA GLU A 226 14.67 -9.79 -4.45
C GLU A 226 14.51 -11.13 -3.73
N SER A 227 15.38 -11.44 -2.77
CA SER A 227 15.35 -12.70 -2.02
C SER A 227 14.12 -12.82 -1.13
N LEU A 228 13.65 -11.72 -0.53
CA LEU A 228 12.47 -11.70 0.34
C LEU A 228 11.15 -11.50 -0.41
N LYS A 229 11.20 -11.21 -1.71
CA LYS A 229 10.01 -11.00 -2.55
C LYS A 229 9.02 -12.17 -2.50
N PRO A 230 9.45 -13.46 -2.57
CA PRO A 230 8.54 -14.59 -2.47
C PRO A 230 7.84 -14.68 -1.10
N LEU A 231 8.54 -14.36 0.00
CA LEU A 231 7.95 -14.34 1.33
C LEU A 231 6.90 -13.24 1.45
N ARG A 232 7.21 -12.02 1.01
CA ARG A 232 6.25 -10.93 0.96
C ARG A 232 5.01 -11.36 0.17
N ASP A 233 5.19 -11.85 -1.04
CA ASP A 233 4.07 -12.21 -1.92
C ASP A 233 3.22 -13.34 -1.30
N PHE A 234 3.84 -14.33 -0.64
CA PHE A 234 3.13 -15.39 0.09
C PHE A 234 2.27 -14.85 1.24
N PHE A 235 2.85 -14.01 2.12
CA PHE A 235 2.10 -13.47 3.24
C PHE A 235 1.06 -12.41 2.82
N LEU A 236 1.29 -11.70 1.70
CA LEU A 236 0.32 -10.76 1.14
C LEU A 236 -0.94 -11.51 0.65
N VAL A 237 -0.78 -12.71 0.08
CA VAL A 237 -1.91 -13.59 -0.24
C VAL A 237 -2.71 -13.97 1.01
N LEU A 238 -2.03 -14.30 2.11
CA LEU A 238 -2.67 -14.58 3.40
C LEU A 238 -3.38 -13.35 3.97
N PHE A 239 -2.78 -12.15 3.86
CA PHE A 239 -3.41 -10.89 4.26
C PHE A 239 -4.73 -10.66 3.51
N PHE A 240 -4.74 -10.80 2.18
CA PHE A 240 -5.97 -10.66 1.39
C PHE A 240 -7.00 -11.74 1.71
N PHE A 241 -6.56 -12.95 1.98
CA PHE A 241 -7.45 -14.01 2.45
C PHE A 241 -8.08 -13.65 3.81
N SER A 242 -7.28 -13.17 4.77
CA SER A 242 -7.75 -12.71 6.08
C SER A 242 -8.79 -11.62 5.97
N LEU A 243 -8.53 -10.63 5.12
CA LEU A 243 -9.46 -9.53 4.90
C LEU A 243 -10.79 -10.04 4.35
N GLY A 244 -10.74 -10.96 3.39
CA GLY A 244 -11.94 -11.62 2.88
C GLY A 244 -12.68 -12.42 3.95
N ALA A 245 -11.96 -13.18 4.78
CA ALA A 245 -12.55 -13.97 5.86
C ALA A 245 -13.22 -13.10 6.93
N GLY A 246 -12.63 -11.94 7.25
CA GLY A 246 -13.19 -10.95 8.16
C GLY A 246 -14.30 -10.08 7.56
N PHE A 247 -14.64 -10.28 6.29
CA PHE A 247 -15.63 -9.48 5.58
C PHE A 247 -17.06 -9.96 5.88
N ASP A 248 -17.75 -9.21 6.74
CA ASP A 248 -19.13 -9.44 7.15
C ASP A 248 -20.11 -9.02 6.04
N LEU A 249 -20.77 -10.01 5.43
CA LEU A 249 -21.76 -9.78 4.37
C LEU A 249 -23.00 -9.02 4.88
N GLY A 250 -23.31 -9.07 6.19
CA GLY A 250 -24.42 -8.33 6.78
C GLY A 250 -24.17 -6.81 6.80
N MET A 251 -22.91 -6.40 6.92
CA MET A 251 -22.53 -4.98 6.84
C MET A 251 -22.60 -4.45 5.41
N LEU A 252 -22.57 -5.33 4.39
CA LEU A 252 -22.58 -4.89 3.00
C LEU A 252 -23.84 -4.09 2.67
N SER A 253 -25.01 -4.43 3.21
CA SER A 253 -26.24 -3.70 2.92
C SER A 253 -26.23 -2.25 3.39
N THR A 254 -25.46 -1.92 4.43
CA THR A 254 -25.37 -0.53 4.92
C THR A 254 -24.42 0.30 4.07
N VAL A 255 -23.29 -0.30 3.65
CA VAL A 255 -22.26 0.41 2.87
C VAL A 255 -22.40 0.25 1.36
N PHE A 256 -23.35 -0.55 0.87
CA PHE A 256 -23.48 -0.90 -0.55
C PHE A 256 -23.61 0.33 -1.45
N LEU A 257 -24.58 1.20 -1.14
CA LEU A 257 -24.82 2.41 -1.93
C LEU A 257 -23.63 3.38 -1.86
N PRO A 258 -23.08 3.74 -0.69
CA PRO A 258 -21.84 4.53 -0.60
C PRO A 258 -20.68 3.92 -1.39
N THR A 259 -20.50 2.61 -1.32
CA THR A 259 -19.44 1.86 -2.00
C THR A 259 -19.57 1.95 -3.51
N LEU A 260 -20.79 1.75 -4.03
CA LEU A 260 -21.05 1.80 -5.46
C LEU A 260 -20.85 3.22 -6.00
N VAL A 261 -21.37 4.23 -5.31
CA VAL A 261 -21.19 5.64 -5.67
C VAL A 261 -19.70 6.00 -5.66
N LEU A 262 -18.99 5.69 -4.58
CA LEU A 262 -17.58 6.02 -4.44
C LEU A 262 -16.71 5.30 -5.48
N GLY A 263 -16.94 4.00 -5.67
CA GLY A 263 -16.17 3.18 -6.61
C GLY A 263 -16.37 3.60 -8.07
N VAL A 264 -17.62 3.81 -8.50
CA VAL A 264 -17.94 4.28 -9.86
C VAL A 264 -17.39 5.69 -10.08
N LEU A 265 -17.55 6.58 -9.10
CA LEU A 265 -17.06 7.95 -9.20
C LEU A 265 -15.53 8.00 -9.31
N LEU A 266 -14.80 7.22 -8.50
CA LEU A 266 -13.34 7.18 -8.56
C LEU A 266 -12.84 6.56 -9.85
N MET A 267 -13.38 5.42 -10.28
CA MET A 267 -12.99 4.80 -11.55
C MET A 267 -13.31 5.69 -12.75
N GLY A 268 -14.41 6.43 -12.68
CA GLY A 268 -14.79 7.40 -13.70
C GLY A 268 -13.85 8.60 -13.72
N ILE A 269 -13.57 9.22 -12.56
CA ILE A 269 -12.87 10.51 -12.47
C ILE A 269 -11.35 10.38 -12.48
N LYS A 270 -10.77 9.37 -11.81
CA LYS A 270 -9.31 9.20 -11.68
C LYS A 270 -8.58 9.28 -13.03
N PRO A 271 -9.02 8.61 -14.10
CA PRO A 271 -8.36 8.68 -15.40
C PRO A 271 -8.29 10.10 -15.98
N TRP A 272 -9.37 10.88 -15.82
CA TRP A 272 -9.42 12.26 -16.33
C TRP A 272 -8.58 13.22 -15.51
N VAL A 273 -8.55 13.05 -14.19
CA VAL A 273 -7.71 13.86 -13.30
C VAL A 273 -6.24 13.59 -13.59
N PHE A 274 -5.82 12.32 -13.67
CA PHE A 274 -4.46 11.97 -14.08
C PHE A 274 -4.13 12.53 -15.46
N ARG A 275 -5.04 12.37 -16.44
CA ARG A 275 -4.86 12.93 -17.78
C ARG A 275 -4.63 14.45 -17.72
N GLY A 276 -5.44 15.20 -16.98
CA GLY A 276 -5.32 16.65 -16.86
C GLY A 276 -3.98 17.09 -16.29
N PHE A 277 -3.56 16.48 -15.18
CA PHE A 277 -2.27 16.81 -14.54
C PHE A 277 -1.06 16.38 -15.39
N LEU A 278 -1.12 15.23 -16.07
CA LEU A 278 -0.05 14.76 -16.94
C LEU A 278 0.07 15.63 -18.20
N GLN A 279 -1.06 16.02 -18.82
CA GLN A 279 -1.06 16.96 -19.94
C GLN A 279 -0.52 18.33 -19.55
N TRP A 280 -0.86 18.81 -18.35
CA TRP A 280 -0.29 20.05 -17.81
C TRP A 280 1.23 19.96 -17.62
N ALA A 281 1.75 18.77 -17.29
CA ALA A 281 3.18 18.51 -17.23
C ALA A 281 3.85 18.26 -18.60
N GLY A 282 3.11 18.38 -19.71
CA GLY A 282 3.62 18.25 -21.08
C GLY A 282 3.49 16.86 -21.70
N GLU A 283 2.81 15.91 -21.06
CA GLU A 283 2.63 14.56 -21.60
C GLU A 283 1.59 14.50 -22.73
N ARG A 284 1.79 13.54 -23.64
CA ARG A 284 0.88 13.34 -24.77
C ARG A 284 -0.49 12.86 -24.28
N PRO A 285 -1.62 13.35 -24.83
CA PRO A 285 -2.97 13.00 -24.37
C PRO A 285 -3.24 11.48 -24.31
N ARG A 286 -2.69 10.72 -25.27
CA ARG A 286 -2.83 9.26 -25.34
C ARG A 286 -2.11 8.55 -24.19
N ILE A 287 -0.87 8.94 -23.90
CA ILE A 287 -0.08 8.37 -22.79
C ILE A 287 -0.72 8.77 -21.46
N ALA A 288 -1.09 10.05 -21.32
CA ALA A 288 -1.74 10.58 -20.13
C ALA A 288 -3.05 9.84 -19.78
N MET A 289 -3.87 9.53 -20.79
CA MET A 289 -5.09 8.75 -20.61
C MET A 289 -4.79 7.29 -20.25
N GLU A 290 -3.82 6.65 -20.90
CA GLU A 290 -3.44 5.27 -20.59
C GLU A 290 -2.93 5.14 -19.15
N VAL A 291 -2.06 6.06 -18.70
CA VAL A 291 -1.59 6.12 -17.30
C VAL A 291 -2.78 6.30 -16.35
N GLY A 292 -3.68 7.24 -16.65
CA GLY A 292 -4.84 7.51 -15.79
C GLY A 292 -5.77 6.31 -15.65
N VAL A 293 -6.01 5.55 -16.73
CA VAL A 293 -6.84 4.34 -16.68
C VAL A 293 -6.15 3.22 -15.89
N ARG A 294 -4.84 3.01 -16.12
CA ARG A 294 -4.06 1.99 -15.39
C ARG A 294 -3.91 2.29 -13.90
N LEU A 295 -4.06 3.54 -13.49
CA LEU A 295 -4.04 4.01 -12.10
C LEU A 295 -5.45 4.29 -11.53
N GLY A 296 -6.52 3.92 -12.25
CA GLY A 296 -7.89 4.28 -11.89
C GLY A 296 -8.48 3.53 -10.68
N GLN A 297 -7.84 2.45 -10.23
CA GLN A 297 -8.24 1.67 -9.06
C GLN A 297 -7.80 2.31 -7.74
N VAL A 298 -8.42 1.87 -6.65
CA VAL A 298 -7.90 2.08 -5.28
C VAL A 298 -6.74 1.10 -5.04
N SER A 299 -5.97 1.22 -3.94
CA SER A 299 -4.76 0.41 -3.68
C SER A 299 -4.94 -0.58 -2.53
N GLU A 300 -4.07 -1.58 -2.46
CA GLU A 300 -3.90 -2.42 -1.27
C GLU A 300 -3.61 -1.58 -0.01
N PHE A 301 -2.87 -0.48 -0.11
CA PHE A 301 -2.60 0.41 1.01
C PHE A 301 -3.86 1.00 1.62
N SER A 302 -4.91 1.21 0.83
CA SER A 302 -6.21 1.70 1.30
C SER A 302 -6.85 0.70 2.26
N LEU A 303 -6.67 -0.60 2.02
CA LEU A 303 -7.15 -1.67 2.91
C LEU A 303 -6.37 -1.66 4.23
N LEU A 304 -5.04 -1.54 4.15
CA LEU A 304 -4.19 -1.46 5.34
C LEU A 304 -4.56 -0.24 6.20
N ILE A 305 -4.75 0.92 5.58
CA ILE A 305 -5.16 2.16 6.24
C ILE A 305 -6.51 1.99 6.94
N ALA A 306 -7.49 1.37 6.29
CA ALA A 306 -8.81 1.13 6.88
C ALA A 306 -8.74 0.24 8.13
N VAL A 307 -8.03 -0.89 8.02
CA VAL A 307 -7.87 -1.85 9.12
C VAL A 307 -7.13 -1.20 10.30
N LEU A 308 -6.01 -0.52 10.04
CA LEU A 308 -5.24 0.12 11.09
C LEU A 308 -5.98 1.30 11.72
N ALA A 309 -6.68 2.13 10.94
CA ALA A 309 -7.49 3.21 11.48
C ALA A 309 -8.63 2.69 12.36
N GLN A 310 -9.23 1.55 12.01
CA GLN A 310 -10.26 0.91 12.81
C GLN A 310 -9.69 0.31 14.11
N GLN A 311 -8.56 -0.40 14.03
CA GLN A 311 -7.87 -0.97 15.21
C GLN A 311 -7.43 0.11 16.20
N ASN A 312 -7.10 1.30 15.70
CA ASN A 312 -6.76 2.49 16.48
C ASN A 312 -7.98 3.35 16.88
N GLU A 313 -9.20 2.84 16.68
CA GLU A 313 -10.46 3.52 17.03
C GLU A 313 -10.64 4.92 16.40
N LEU A 314 -9.94 5.21 15.30
CA LEU A 314 -10.03 6.49 14.60
C LEU A 314 -11.24 6.58 13.66
N ILE A 315 -11.72 5.42 13.19
CA ILE A 315 -12.90 5.29 12.33
C ILE A 315 -13.80 4.17 12.84
N SER A 316 -15.10 4.28 12.54
CA SER A 316 -16.04 3.19 12.82
C SER A 316 -15.76 1.95 11.98
N ARG A 317 -16.30 0.80 12.43
CA ARG A 317 -16.32 -0.43 11.63
C ARG A 317 -17.00 -0.22 10.27
N GLU A 318 -18.05 0.58 10.22
CA GLU A 318 -18.76 0.90 8.98
C GLU A 318 -17.88 1.68 7.99
N ALA A 319 -17.17 2.71 8.44
CA ALA A 319 -16.25 3.48 7.60
C ALA A 319 -15.09 2.62 7.07
N SER A 320 -14.54 1.74 7.90
CA SER A 320 -13.52 0.76 7.48
C SER A 320 -14.07 -0.17 6.39
N TYR A 321 -15.28 -0.68 6.57
CA TYR A 321 -15.95 -1.55 5.59
C TYR A 321 -16.22 -0.85 4.27
N LEU A 322 -16.60 0.44 4.28
CA LEU A 322 -16.76 1.23 3.07
C LEU A 322 -15.46 1.28 2.25
N VAL A 323 -14.32 1.58 2.89
CA VAL A 323 -13.01 1.61 2.22
C VAL A 323 -12.66 0.24 1.66
N GLN A 324 -12.87 -0.82 2.46
CA GLN A 324 -12.60 -2.19 2.04
C GLN A 324 -13.45 -2.58 0.82
N ALA A 325 -14.77 -2.45 0.92
CA ALA A 325 -15.71 -2.80 -0.15
C ALA A 325 -15.44 -2.00 -1.43
N THR A 326 -15.15 -0.70 -1.32
CA THR A 326 -14.80 0.14 -2.47
C THR A 326 -13.51 -0.32 -3.14
N THR A 327 -12.50 -0.67 -2.34
CA THR A 327 -11.23 -1.17 -2.88
C THR A 327 -11.42 -2.51 -3.61
N LEU A 328 -12.20 -3.42 -3.04
CA LEU A 328 -12.53 -4.70 -3.68
C LEU A 328 -13.29 -4.52 -5.00
N LEU A 329 -14.31 -3.65 -4.99
CA LEU A 329 -15.11 -3.34 -6.18
C LEU A 329 -14.22 -2.79 -7.30
N THR A 330 -13.38 -1.80 -6.99
CA THR A 330 -12.51 -1.16 -7.98
C THR A 330 -11.40 -2.07 -8.48
N PHE A 331 -10.84 -2.96 -7.64
CA PHE A 331 -9.89 -3.99 -8.05
C PHE A 331 -10.48 -4.91 -9.12
N ILE A 332 -11.68 -5.45 -8.87
CA ILE A 332 -12.34 -6.36 -9.79
C ILE A 332 -12.67 -5.61 -11.09
N ALA A 333 -13.39 -4.49 -10.98
CA ALA A 333 -13.85 -3.73 -12.14
C ALA A 333 -12.69 -3.21 -13.00
N SER A 334 -11.64 -2.63 -12.40
CA SER A 334 -10.48 -2.10 -13.14
C SER A 334 -9.70 -3.21 -13.84
N THR A 335 -9.48 -4.34 -13.17
CA THR A 335 -8.74 -5.47 -13.77
C THR A 335 -9.45 -6.01 -15.01
N TYR A 336 -10.77 -6.25 -14.92
CA TYR A 336 -11.55 -6.69 -16.08
C TYR A 336 -11.55 -5.65 -17.20
N TYR A 337 -11.74 -4.38 -16.86
CA TYR A 337 -11.74 -3.30 -17.85
C TYR A 337 -10.41 -3.18 -18.59
N LEU A 338 -9.28 -3.24 -17.86
CA LEU A 338 -7.93 -3.17 -18.43
C LEU A 338 -7.63 -4.35 -19.36
N VAL A 339 -7.94 -5.58 -18.92
CA VAL A 339 -7.68 -6.80 -19.69
C VAL A 339 -8.50 -6.85 -20.99
N LEU A 340 -9.70 -6.26 -21.00
CA LEU A 340 -10.59 -6.23 -22.17
C LEU A 340 -10.30 -5.07 -23.12
N THR A 341 -9.74 -3.97 -22.64
CA THR A 341 -9.65 -2.71 -23.42
C THR A 341 -8.22 -2.32 -23.79
N TYR A 342 -7.23 -2.64 -22.95
CA TYR A 342 -5.85 -2.21 -23.14
C TYR A 342 -4.92 -3.39 -23.44
N PRO A 343 -3.78 -3.14 -24.11
CA PRO A 343 -2.79 -4.18 -24.28
C PRO A 343 -2.21 -4.60 -22.92
N THR A 344 -2.30 -5.89 -22.62
CA THR A 344 -1.79 -6.48 -21.39
C THR A 344 -1.19 -7.87 -21.69
N PRO A 345 -0.25 -8.36 -20.86
CA PRO A 345 0.33 -9.72 -21.03
C PRO A 345 -0.71 -10.84 -20.89
N VAL A 346 -1.83 -10.55 -20.21
CA VAL A 346 -2.90 -11.50 -19.88
C VAL A 346 -4.19 -11.17 -20.63
N ALA A 347 -4.12 -10.37 -21.70
CA ALA A 347 -5.30 -10.01 -22.49
C ALA A 347 -5.98 -11.25 -23.08
N ILE A 348 -7.31 -11.29 -23.04
CA ILE A 348 -8.11 -12.41 -23.55
C ILE A 348 -8.14 -12.43 -25.08
N SER A 349 -8.06 -11.25 -25.71
CA SER A 349 -7.99 -11.11 -27.17
C SER A 349 -6.55 -11.13 -27.66
N ASP A 350 -6.28 -11.93 -28.69
CA ASP A 350 -4.96 -11.98 -29.35
C ASP A 350 -4.51 -10.62 -29.90
N SER A 351 -5.45 -9.73 -30.25
CA SER A 351 -5.13 -8.38 -30.72
C SER A 351 -4.57 -7.45 -29.63
N LEU A 352 -4.86 -7.75 -28.36
CA LEU A 352 -4.44 -6.98 -27.18
C LEU A 352 -3.32 -7.66 -26.40
N ARG A 353 -3.04 -8.93 -26.67
CA ARG A 353 -1.99 -9.68 -25.97
C ARG A 353 -0.62 -9.20 -26.41
N ARG A 354 0.15 -8.67 -25.45
CA ARG A 354 1.53 -8.20 -25.67
C ARG A 354 2.39 -8.56 -24.46
N ASP A 355 3.53 -9.20 -24.69
CA ASP A 355 4.55 -9.49 -23.67
C ASP A 355 5.38 -8.24 -23.29
#